data_AF-M0A8M9-F1
#
_entry.id   AF-M0A8M9-F1
#
_cell.length_a   1.000
_cell.length_b   1.000
_cell.length_c   1.000
_cell.angle_alpha   90.00
_cell.angle_beta   90.00
_cell.angle_gamma   90.00
#
_symmetry.space_group_name_H-M   'P 1'
#
loop_
_entity.id
_entity.type
_entity.pdbx_description
1 polymer ?
#
loop_
_entity_poly.entity_id
_entity_poly.type
_entity_poly.pdbx_seq_one_letter_code
_entity_poly.pdbx_strand_id
1 'polypeptide(L)'
;MVERSSSETEDRKDDHIRIVQEKDVETSGTGFEDVQLVHEALPELHYDAIDLSVEFLGHELSAPIFIESMTGGHQNTTDINRALANAAQETDIAMGLGSQRAIRL
;
A
#
# COMPACT_ATOMS: atom_id res chain seq x y z
N MET A 1 1.17 -32.92 20.13
CA MET A 1 1.16 -31.82 19.15
C MET A 1 1.79 -30.64 19.89
N VAL A 2 3.05 -30.31 19.60
CA VAL A 2 3.75 -29.23 20.29
C VAL A 2 3.39 -27.93 19.58
N GLU A 3 2.67 -27.04 20.26
CA GLU A 3 2.50 -25.66 19.79
C GLU A 3 3.88 -25.03 19.67
N ARG A 4 4.29 -24.71 18.44
CA ARG A 4 5.52 -23.96 18.20
C ARG A 4 5.25 -22.53 18.63
N SER A 5 5.96 -22.07 19.67
CA SER A 5 6.08 -20.66 20.04
C SER A 5 6.35 -19.82 18.78
N SER A 6 5.60 -18.73 18.62
CA SER A 6 5.90 -17.70 17.63
C SER A 6 7.29 -17.13 17.87
N SER A 7 7.95 -16.70 16.80
CA SER A 7 9.22 -15.98 16.90
C SER A 7 8.99 -14.52 17.22
N GLU A 8 9.96 -13.87 17.89
CA GLU A 8 9.90 -12.42 18.19
C GLU A 8 9.64 -11.53 16.96
N THR A 9 9.95 -12.02 15.75
CA THR A 9 9.68 -11.32 14.50
C THR A 9 8.25 -11.49 14.00
N GLU A 10 7.60 -12.62 14.25
CA GLU A 10 6.19 -12.84 13.93
C GLU A 10 5.31 -12.01 14.88
N ASP A 11 5.59 -12.03 16.18
CA ASP A 11 4.83 -11.24 17.18
C ASP A 11 4.87 -9.73 16.90
N ARG A 12 6.05 -9.21 16.53
CA ARG A 12 6.21 -7.79 16.17
C ARG A 12 5.36 -7.38 14.96
N LYS A 13 5.14 -8.27 13.99
CA LYS A 13 4.34 -7.97 12.79
C LYS A 13 2.86 -7.84 13.12
N ASP A 14 2.37 -8.69 14.00
CA ASP A 14 1.00 -8.59 14.52
C ASP A 14 0.82 -7.33 15.34
N ASP A 15 1.81 -6.99 16.17
CA ASP A 15 1.81 -5.74 16.92
C ASP A 15 1.78 -4.51 16.01
N HIS A 16 2.54 -4.49 14.90
CA HIS A 16 2.49 -3.38 13.94
C HIS A 16 1.08 -3.17 13.38
N ILE A 17 0.42 -4.25 12.96
CA ILE A 17 -0.95 -4.19 12.43
C ILE A 17 -1.91 -3.69 13.51
N ARG A 18 -1.83 -4.25 14.71
CA ARG A 18 -2.71 -3.87 15.83
C ARG A 18 -2.52 -2.41 16.23
N ILE A 19 -1.28 -1.95 16.34
CA ILE A 19 -0.95 -0.57 16.70
C ILE A 19 -1.53 0.41 15.69
N VAL A 20 -1.37 0.16 14.39
CA VAL A 20 -1.90 1.04 13.33
C VAL A 20 -3.43 1.04 13.30
N GLN A 21 -4.09 -0.05 13.68
CA GLN A 21 -5.57 -0.11 13.75
C GLN A 21 -6.16 0.52 15.00
N GLU A 22 -5.48 0.42 16.15
CA GLU A 22 -6.06 0.75 17.46
C GLU A 22 -5.55 2.06 18.05
N LYS A 23 -4.46 2.61 17.53
CA LYS A 23 -3.83 3.82 18.09
C LYS A 23 -3.77 4.92 17.06
N ASP A 24 -3.84 6.15 17.57
CA ASP A 24 -3.57 7.35 16.78
C ASP A 24 -2.06 7.49 16.57
N VAL A 25 -1.59 6.99 15.41
CA VAL A 25 -0.18 6.97 15.01
C VAL A 25 0.07 7.64 13.67
N GLU A 26 -0.97 8.20 13.05
CA GLU A 26 -0.82 8.94 11.79
C GLU A 26 -0.08 10.25 12.04
N THR A 27 0.66 10.71 11.03
CA THR A 27 1.32 12.01 11.10
C THR A 27 0.30 13.13 11.03
N SER A 28 0.47 14.18 11.83
CA SER A 28 -0.37 15.37 11.78
C SER A 28 -0.04 16.33 10.64
N GLY A 29 1.03 16.08 9.88
CA GLY A 29 1.48 16.92 8.78
C GLY A 29 2.24 16.13 7.71
N THR A 30 2.15 16.59 6.46
CA THR A 30 2.75 15.93 5.29
C THR A 30 3.65 16.86 4.48
N GLY A 31 3.62 18.18 4.75
CA GLY A 31 4.23 19.20 3.91
C GLY A 31 3.43 19.50 2.64
N PHE A 32 2.37 18.75 2.34
CA PHE A 32 1.49 19.04 1.21
C PHE A 32 0.62 20.28 1.45
N GLU A 33 0.44 20.71 2.70
CA GLU A 33 -0.20 21.97 3.05
C GLU A 33 0.53 23.21 2.49
N ASP A 34 1.84 23.10 2.24
CA ASP A 34 2.66 24.17 1.67
C ASP A 34 2.61 24.21 0.13
N VAL A 35 1.92 23.24 -0.50
CA VAL A 35 1.80 23.12 -1.95
C VAL A 35 0.38 23.44 -2.38
N GLN A 36 0.22 24.46 -3.22
CA GLN A 36 -1.06 24.82 -3.82
C GLN A 36 -1.04 24.59 -5.32
N LEU A 37 -1.99 23.80 -5.80
CA LEU A 37 -2.25 23.65 -7.23
C LEU A 37 -3.04 24.88 -7.70
N VAL A 38 -2.51 25.61 -8.68
CA VAL A 38 -3.22 26.76 -9.27
C VAL A 38 -4.40 26.23 -10.07
N HIS A 39 -5.60 26.62 -9.66
CA HIS A 39 -6.83 26.22 -10.32
C HIS A 39 -6.97 26.90 -11.69
N GLU A 40 -7.26 26.11 -12.72
CA GLU A 40 -7.70 26.59 -14.04
C GLU A 40 -9.21 26.40 -14.16
N ALA A 41 -9.95 27.51 -14.29
CA ALA A 41 -11.41 27.50 -14.29
C ALA A 41 -11.99 27.15 -15.67
N LEU A 42 -11.22 27.35 -16.74
CA LEU A 42 -11.65 27.06 -18.10
C LEU A 42 -10.56 26.28 -18.85
N PRO A 43 -10.28 25.03 -18.45
CA PRO A 43 -9.29 24.22 -19.13
C PRO A 43 -9.75 23.91 -20.57
N GLU A 44 -8.85 24.10 -21.53
CA GLU A 44 -9.07 23.70 -22.94
C GLU A 44 -8.84 22.19 -23.14
N LEU A 45 -9.37 21.37 -22.21
CA LEU A 45 -9.19 19.91 -22.16
C LEU A 45 -10.53 19.23 -21.83
N HIS A 46 -10.84 18.15 -22.54
CA HIS A 46 -11.96 17.29 -22.19
C HIS A 46 -11.59 16.34 -21.04
N TYR A 47 -12.50 16.12 -20.09
CA TYR A 47 -12.27 15.20 -18.96
C TYR A 47 -11.89 13.79 -19.42
N ASP A 48 -12.58 13.28 -20.45
CA ASP A 48 -12.33 11.94 -21.01
C ASP A 48 -10.99 11.83 -21.76
N ALA A 49 -10.28 12.94 -21.96
CA ALA A 49 -8.94 12.96 -22.55
C ALA A 49 -7.82 12.90 -21.49
N ILE A 50 -8.16 12.87 -20.20
CA ILE A 50 -7.18 12.72 -19.11
C ILE A 50 -6.73 11.26 -19.07
N ASP A 51 -5.46 11.04 -19.41
CA ASP A 51 -4.80 9.75 -19.29
C ASP A 51 -3.90 9.77 -18.03
N LEU A 52 -4.18 8.85 -17.11
CA LEU A 52 -3.39 8.67 -15.88
C LEU A 52 -2.36 7.54 -16.04
N SER A 53 -2.35 6.83 -17.16
CA SER A 53 -1.47 5.69 -17.35
C SER A 53 0.00 6.12 -17.35
N VAL A 54 0.87 5.25 -16.82
CA VAL A 54 2.31 5.47 -16.80
C VAL A 54 3.08 4.19 -17.11
N GLU A 55 4.25 4.33 -17.73
CA GLU A 55 5.23 3.24 -17.77
C GLU A 55 6.16 3.33 -16.56
N PHE A 56 6.19 2.27 -15.75
CA PHE A 56 7.07 2.15 -14.60
C PHE A 56 7.78 0.81 -14.59
N LEU A 57 9.12 0.84 -14.60
CA LEU A 57 9.98 -0.35 -14.61
C LEU A 57 9.66 -1.36 -15.72
N GLY A 58 9.21 -0.89 -16.89
CA GLY A 58 8.83 -1.73 -18.03
C GLY A 58 7.42 -2.32 -17.97
N HIS A 59 6.58 -1.83 -17.04
CA HIS A 59 5.17 -2.19 -16.93
C HIS A 59 4.28 -0.97 -17.11
N GLU A 60 3.15 -1.15 -17.79
CA GLU A 60 2.10 -0.12 -17.87
C GLU A 60 1.21 -0.22 -16.63
N LEU A 61 0.97 0.91 -15.97
CA LEU A 61 0.06 1.05 -14.84
C LEU A 61 -1.05 2.02 -15.22
N SER A 62 -2.27 1.78 -14.75
CA SER A 62 -3.43 2.63 -15.06
C SER A 62 -3.43 3.98 -14.33
N ALA A 63 -2.57 4.16 -13.32
CA ALA A 63 -2.43 5.40 -12.56
C ALA A 63 -1.02 5.57 -11.99
N PRO A 64 -0.55 6.80 -11.70
CA PRO A 64 0.76 7.08 -11.14
C PRO A 64 0.80 6.88 -9.61
N ILE A 65 0.14 5.83 -9.11
CA ILE A 65 0.04 5.50 -7.69
C ILE A 65 0.18 3.99 -7.51
N PHE A 66 0.60 3.55 -6.33
CA PHE A 66 0.71 2.14 -6.00
C PHE A 66 0.57 1.91 -4.49
N ILE A 67 0.26 0.68 -4.09
CA ILE A 67 0.16 0.28 -2.68
C ILE A 67 1.57 0.01 -2.15
N GLU A 68 2.01 0.74 -1.13
CA GLU A 68 3.34 0.58 -0.53
C GLU A 68 3.40 -0.63 0.44
N SER A 69 4.62 -1.06 0.77
CA SER A 69 4.97 -2.22 1.57
C SER A 69 4.46 -2.15 3.02
N MET A 70 3.38 -2.88 3.34
CA MET A 70 2.85 -2.91 4.71
C MET A 70 3.21 -4.17 5.50
N THR A 71 2.89 -5.36 4.99
CA THR A 71 2.93 -6.59 5.80
C THR A 71 3.23 -7.87 5.01
N GLY A 72 3.33 -9.02 5.70
CA GLY A 72 3.60 -10.35 5.13
C GLY A 72 4.35 -11.25 6.12
N GLY A 73 4.36 -12.56 5.93
CA GLY A 73 5.16 -13.49 6.76
C GLY A 73 4.57 -13.86 8.13
N HIS A 74 3.27 -13.63 8.33
CA HIS A 74 2.46 -14.23 9.40
C HIS A 74 1.03 -14.53 8.87
N GLN A 75 0.27 -15.43 9.50
CA GLN A 75 -0.96 -15.96 8.90
C GLN A 75 -2.04 -14.87 8.69
N ASN A 76 -2.28 -14.03 9.69
CA ASN A 76 -3.21 -12.90 9.58
C ASN A 76 -2.83 -11.89 8.47
N THR A 77 -1.54 -11.76 8.15
CA THR A 77 -1.04 -10.83 7.11
C THR A 77 -1.33 -11.34 5.70
N THR A 78 -1.58 -12.64 5.55
CA THR A 78 -1.85 -13.26 4.25
C THR A 78 -3.17 -12.77 3.67
N ASP A 79 -4.22 -12.69 4.50
CA ASP A 79 -5.53 -12.25 4.04
C ASP A 79 -5.54 -10.76 3.71
N ILE A 80 -4.78 -9.94 4.47
CA ILE A 80 -4.56 -8.52 4.16
C ILE A 80 -3.89 -8.36 2.79
N ASN A 81 -2.76 -9.06 2.56
CA ASN A 81 -2.06 -8.97 1.28
C ASN A 81 -2.91 -9.50 0.12
N ARG A 82 -3.74 -10.52 0.33
CA ARG A 82 -4.66 -11.02 -0.71
C ARG A 82 -5.71 -9.98 -1.08
N ALA A 83 -6.30 -9.31 -0.10
CA ALA A 83 -7.28 -8.26 -0.35
C ALA A 83 -6.67 -7.09 -1.12
N LEU A 84 -5.48 -6.63 -0.71
CA LEU A 84 -4.75 -5.55 -1.39
C LEU A 84 -4.33 -5.93 -2.80
N ALA A 85 -3.84 -7.17 -3.00
CA ALA A 85 -3.44 -7.65 -4.32
C ALA A 85 -4.65 -7.74 -5.28
N ASN A 86 -5.81 -8.17 -4.79
CA ASN A 86 -7.05 -8.16 -5.59
C ASN A 86 -7.43 -6.73 -5.99
N ALA A 87 -7.41 -5.78 -5.06
CA ALA A 87 -7.72 -4.38 -5.36
C ALA A 87 -6.72 -3.77 -6.36
N ALA A 88 -5.43 -4.05 -6.19
CA ALA A 88 -4.39 -3.60 -7.12
C ALA A 88 -4.59 -4.19 -8.52
N GLN A 89 -4.95 -5.47 -8.60
CA GLN A 89 -5.23 -6.15 -9.87
C GLN A 89 -6.51 -5.63 -10.55
N GLU A 90 -7.55 -5.32 -9.79
CA GLU A 90 -8.81 -4.77 -10.32
C GLU A 90 -8.65 -3.33 -10.82
N THR A 91 -7.66 -2.59 -10.31
CA THR A 91 -7.40 -1.18 -10.65
C THR A 91 -6.16 -0.99 -11.51
N ASP A 92 -5.45 -2.08 -11.86
CA ASP A 92 -4.22 -2.08 -12.65
C ASP A 92 -3.14 -1.13 -12.11
N ILE A 93 -2.97 -1.10 -10.79
CA ILE A 93 -1.87 -0.40 -10.12
C ILE A 93 -0.87 -1.39 -9.51
N ALA A 94 0.34 -0.92 -9.23
CA ALA A 94 1.34 -1.77 -8.58
C ALA A 94 1.07 -1.95 -7.07
N MET A 95 1.67 -2.99 -6.49
CA MET A 95 1.67 -3.25 -5.05
C MET A 95 3.05 -3.75 -4.60
N GLY A 96 3.56 -3.18 -3.51
CA GLY A 96 4.72 -3.64 -2.77
C GLY A 96 4.34 -4.63 -1.65
N LEU A 97 5.20 -5.61 -1.40
CA LEU A 97 5.06 -6.54 -0.27
C LEU A 97 5.88 -6.06 0.92
N GLY A 98 5.36 -6.28 2.13
CA GLY A 98 6.11 -6.02 3.36
C GLY A 98 7.36 -6.89 3.49
N SER A 99 8.17 -6.60 4.50
CA SER A 99 9.45 -7.29 4.76
C SER A 99 9.34 -8.82 4.71
N GLN A 100 10.05 -9.43 3.76
CA GLN A 100 10.04 -10.88 3.52
C GLN A 100 10.89 -11.70 4.50
N ARG A 101 11.62 -11.07 5.43
CA ARG A 101 12.55 -11.78 6.35
C ARG A 101 11.90 -12.86 7.21
N ALA A 102 10.62 -12.70 7.54
CA ALA A 102 9.88 -13.65 8.37
C ALA A 102 9.30 -14.81 7.56
N ILE A 103 9.35 -14.74 6.22
CA ILE A 103 8.83 -15.81 5.37
C ILE A 103 9.71 -17.04 5.57
N ARG A 104 9.13 -18.08 6.15
CA ARG A 104 9.69 -19.42 6.18
C ARG A 104 9.08 -20.21 5.03
N LEU A 105 9.94 -20.66 4.10
CA LEU A 105 9.60 -21.64 3.07
C LEU A 105 9.41 -23.02 3.70
#